data_AF-A0AAU3N6I9-F1
#
_entry.id   AF-A0AAU3N6I9-F1
#
_cell.length_a   1.000
_cell.length_b   1.000
_cell.length_c   1.000
_cell.angle_alpha   90.00
_cell.angle_beta   90.00
_cell.angle_gamma   90.00
#
_symmetry.space_group_name_H-M   'P 1'
#
loop_
_entity.id
_entity.type
_entity.pdbx_description
1 polymer ?
#
loop_
_entity_poly.entity_id
_entity_poly.type
_entity_poly.pdbx_seq_one_letter_code
_entity_poly.pdbx_strand_id
1 'polypeptide(L)'
;MTSTALDAALADIDTVFNGFASPNEVGCGRCHLPEEIAFLRTPYTRVPPDVLRMFVFEVPGHFDDHAALMRRLLPQGARPRCGQRPKGARGTARSATDNPRPTTHPQLPYPAAHPSGALTPRPTGVRAWPPPAPPA
;
A
#
# COMPACT_ATOMS: atom_id res chain seq x y z
N MET A 1 -14.46 22.11 4.17
CA MET A 1 -13.48 22.50 5.19
C MET A 1 -12.66 21.27 5.51
N THR A 2 -11.51 21.11 4.85
CA THR A 2 -10.51 20.15 5.31
C THR A 2 -9.94 20.69 6.63
N SER A 3 -9.70 19.80 7.58
CA SER A 3 -9.08 20.18 8.84
C SER A 3 -7.63 20.55 8.58
N THR A 4 -7.15 21.68 9.10
CA THR A 4 -5.73 22.07 8.99
C THR A 4 -4.80 20.98 9.51
N ALA A 5 -5.19 20.28 10.58
CA ALA A 5 -4.43 19.16 11.11
C ALA A 5 -4.40 17.95 10.16
N LEU A 6 -5.48 17.72 9.40
CA LEU A 6 -5.54 16.66 8.40
C LEU A 6 -4.65 16.98 7.20
N ASP A 7 -4.66 18.24 6.74
CA ASP A 7 -3.81 18.68 5.63
C ASP A 7 -2.32 18.60 6.01
N ALA A 8 -1.95 18.95 7.25
CA ALA A 8 -0.59 18.79 7.77
C ALA A 8 -0.18 17.30 7.83
N ALA A 9 -1.03 16.43 8.39
CA ALA A 9 -0.72 15.00 8.46
C ALA A 9 -0.55 14.36 7.07
N LEU A 10 -1.36 14.76 6.09
CA LEU A 10 -1.19 14.30 4.71
C LEU A 10 0.10 14.85 4.08
N ALA A 11 0.49 16.09 4.38
CA ALA A 11 1.76 16.66 3.93
C ALA A 11 2.98 15.94 4.54
N ASP A 12 2.92 15.53 5.81
CA ASP A 12 3.97 14.74 6.46
C ASP A 12 4.11 13.37 5.80
N ILE A 13 2.99 12.69 5.55
CA ILE A 13 2.95 11.42 4.79
C ILE A 13 3.56 11.63 3.41
N ASP A 14 3.17 12.67 2.68
CA ASP A 14 3.79 12.93 1.39
C ASP A 14 5.28 13.17 1.51
N THR A 15 5.76 13.90 2.52
CA THR A 15 7.19 14.17 2.71
C THR A 15 7.99 12.90 2.97
N VAL A 16 7.51 12.03 3.87
CA VAL A 16 8.20 10.78 4.23
C VAL A 16 8.25 9.82 3.05
N PHE A 17 7.17 9.72 2.29
CA PHE A 17 7.05 8.74 1.20
C PHE A 17 7.42 9.32 -0.18
N ASN A 18 7.68 10.61 -0.29
CA ASN A 18 8.15 11.22 -1.53
C ASN A 18 9.56 10.70 -1.85
N GLY A 19 9.72 10.08 -3.02
CA GLY A 19 10.98 9.47 -3.44
C GLY A 19 11.00 7.95 -3.35
N PHE A 20 10.04 7.32 -2.67
CA PHE A 20 9.89 5.86 -2.75
C PHE A 20 9.55 5.45 -4.18
N ALA A 21 10.33 4.54 -4.75
CA ALA A 21 10.17 4.01 -6.08
C ALA A 21 10.39 2.49 -6.08
N SER A 22 9.99 1.83 -7.16
CA SER A 22 10.40 0.47 -7.49
C SER A 22 11.28 0.55 -8.74
N PRO A 23 12.59 0.83 -8.63
CA PRO A 23 13.43 1.20 -9.78
C PRO A 23 13.57 0.08 -10.82
N ASN A 24 13.48 -1.17 -10.36
CA ASN A 24 13.62 -2.36 -11.18
C ASN A 24 12.27 -2.95 -11.62
N GLU A 25 11.15 -2.26 -11.33
CA GLU A 25 9.81 -2.76 -11.65
C GLU A 25 9.65 -2.97 -13.14
N VAL A 26 9.44 -4.20 -13.60
CA VAL A 26 9.08 -4.47 -15.00
C VAL A 26 7.56 -4.46 -15.15
N GLY A 27 6.86 -4.97 -14.14
CA GLY A 27 5.41 -5.15 -14.16
C GLY A 27 4.95 -6.20 -15.17
N CYS A 28 3.65 -6.49 -15.16
CA CYS A 28 3.03 -7.34 -16.17
C CYS A 28 3.06 -6.65 -17.56
N GLY A 29 3.97 -7.08 -18.46
CA GLY A 29 4.12 -6.55 -19.82
C GLY A 29 2.92 -6.73 -20.77
N ARG A 30 1.82 -7.32 -20.28
CA ARG A 30 0.53 -7.41 -20.97
C ARG A 30 -0.55 -6.51 -20.36
N CYS A 31 -0.41 -6.18 -19.08
CA CYS A 31 -1.44 -5.52 -18.28
C CYS A 31 -1.27 -4.00 -18.28
N HIS A 32 -0.01 -3.53 -18.39
CA HIS A 32 0.34 -2.12 -18.24
C HIS A 32 1.30 -1.70 -19.34
N LEU A 33 1.20 -0.43 -19.74
CA LEU A 33 2.09 0.16 -20.70
C LEU A 33 3.46 0.46 -20.06
N PRO A 34 4.57 0.41 -20.83
CA PRO A 34 5.88 0.79 -20.32
C PRO A 34 5.92 2.19 -19.70
N GLU A 35 5.16 3.13 -20.26
CA GLU A 35 5.05 4.51 -19.77
C GLU A 35 4.35 4.58 -18.41
N GLU A 36 3.37 3.70 -18.17
CA GLU A 36 2.68 3.59 -16.88
C GLU A 36 3.63 3.03 -15.82
N ILE A 37 4.40 1.99 -16.17
CA ILE A 37 5.42 1.40 -15.29
C ILE A 37 6.57 2.38 -15.00
N ALA A 38 6.90 3.28 -15.94
CA ALA A 38 7.91 4.32 -15.70
C ALA A 38 7.55 5.22 -14.49
N PHE A 39 6.26 5.44 -14.23
CA PHE A 39 5.81 6.15 -13.02
C PHE A 39 6.08 5.38 -11.73
N LEU A 40 6.34 4.07 -11.78
CA LEU A 40 6.68 3.29 -10.59
C LEU A 40 8.18 3.34 -10.30
N ARG A 41 8.98 3.41 -11.36
CA ARG A 41 10.45 3.48 -11.31
C ARG A 41 11.00 4.85 -10.92
N THR A 42 10.28 5.91 -11.28
CA THR A 42 10.83 7.28 -11.20
C THR A 42 10.56 7.90 -9.81
N PRO A 43 11.57 8.13 -8.97
CA PRO A 43 11.37 8.77 -7.67
C PRO A 43 10.86 10.22 -7.84
N TYR A 44 10.18 10.75 -6.84
CA TYR A 44 9.68 12.14 -6.79
C TYR A 44 8.66 12.55 -7.88
N THR A 45 8.24 11.62 -8.75
CA THR A 45 7.19 11.84 -9.73
C THR A 45 5.82 11.46 -9.17
N ARG A 46 4.82 12.32 -9.37
CA ARG A 46 3.42 11.99 -9.05
C ARG A 46 2.89 11.02 -10.09
N VAL A 47 2.19 9.99 -9.61
CA VAL A 47 1.48 9.05 -10.48
C VAL A 47 0.17 9.72 -10.92
N PRO A 48 -0.15 9.75 -12.23
CA PRO A 48 -1.42 10.28 -12.71
C PRO A 48 -2.60 9.57 -12.01
N PRO A 49 -3.71 10.28 -11.67
CA PRO A 49 -4.79 9.71 -10.86
C PRO A 49 -5.39 8.41 -11.41
N ASP A 50 -5.53 8.29 -12.73
CA ASP A 50 -6.11 7.09 -13.35
C ASP A 50 -5.15 5.90 -13.29
N VAL A 51 -3.86 6.15 -13.53
CA VAL A 51 -2.78 5.15 -13.37
C VAL A 51 -2.63 4.73 -11.91
N LEU A 52 -2.74 5.68 -10.98
CA LEU A 52 -2.70 5.42 -9.54
C LEU A 52 -3.85 4.54 -9.10
N ARG A 53 -5.08 4.82 -9.56
CA ARG A 53 -6.25 4.00 -9.25
C ARG A 53 -6.09 2.59 -9.80
N MET A 54 -5.60 2.47 -11.03
CA MET A 54 -5.32 1.17 -11.64
C MET A 54 -4.34 0.35 -10.78
N PHE A 55 -3.18 0.90 -10.47
CA PHE A 55 -2.16 0.17 -9.71
C PHE A 55 -2.53 -0.14 -8.26
N VAL A 56 -3.22 0.78 -7.55
CA VAL A 56 -3.59 0.57 -6.14
C VAL A 56 -4.55 -0.60 -5.94
N PHE A 57 -5.36 -0.92 -6.95
CA PHE A 57 -6.36 -1.99 -6.90
C PHE A 57 -5.95 -3.24 -7.69
N GLU A 58 -4.76 -3.25 -8.27
CA GLU A 58 -4.23 -4.37 -9.03
C GLU A 58 -3.76 -5.50 -8.10
N VAL A 59 -3.74 -6.73 -8.60
CA VAL A 59 -3.32 -7.91 -7.82
C VAL A 59 -1.79 -7.95 -7.63
N PRO A 60 -1.29 -8.43 -6.47
CA PRO A 60 0.15 -8.41 -6.17
C PRO A 60 1.03 -9.12 -7.21
N GLY A 61 0.52 -10.17 -7.86
CA GLY A 61 1.27 -10.98 -8.82
C GLY A 61 1.58 -10.29 -10.15
N HIS A 62 1.07 -9.07 -10.38
CA HIS A 62 1.37 -8.28 -11.58
C HIS A 62 2.57 -7.34 -11.40
N PHE A 63 3.22 -7.43 -10.24
CA PHE A 63 4.35 -6.58 -9.87
C PHE A 63 5.51 -7.41 -9.32
N ASP A 64 6.73 -6.94 -9.56
CA ASP A 64 7.95 -7.59 -9.09
C ASP A 64 8.19 -7.30 -7.60
N ASP A 65 7.91 -6.07 -7.15
CA ASP A 65 7.97 -5.67 -5.74
C ASP A 65 6.70 -4.91 -5.32
N HIS A 66 5.63 -5.66 -5.12
CA HIS A 66 4.35 -5.12 -4.65
C HIS A 66 4.48 -4.32 -3.34
N ALA A 67 5.39 -4.70 -2.44
CA ALA A 67 5.57 -3.99 -1.18
C ALA A 67 6.20 -2.60 -1.39
N ALA A 68 7.22 -2.48 -2.25
CA ALA A 68 7.78 -1.18 -2.63
C ALA A 68 6.74 -0.29 -3.32
N LEU A 69 5.91 -0.88 -4.18
CA LEU A 69 4.83 -0.16 -4.84
C LEU A 69 3.78 0.37 -3.87
N MET A 70 3.33 -0.43 -2.90
CA MET A 70 2.33 0.05 -1.96
C MET A 70 2.85 1.19 -1.07
N ARG A 71 4.15 1.20 -0.72
CA ARG A 71 4.79 2.35 -0.04
C ARG A 71 4.78 3.61 -0.92
N ARG A 72 4.91 3.46 -2.23
CA ARG A 72 4.85 4.57 -3.20
C ARG A 72 3.43 5.08 -3.46
N LEU A 73 2.46 4.18 -3.59
CA LEU A 73 1.13 4.48 -4.14
C LEU A 73 0.12 4.90 -3.07
N LEU A 74 0.09 4.22 -1.91
CA LEU A 74 -0.91 4.47 -0.86
C LEU A 74 -0.92 5.93 -0.34
N PRO A 75 0.24 6.58 -0.11
CA PRO A 75 0.28 8.00 0.26
C PRO A 75 -0.49 8.91 -0.69
N GLN A 76 -0.38 8.65 -1.99
CA GLN A 76 -1.03 9.43 -3.05
C GLN A 76 -2.54 9.12 -3.12
N GLY A 77 -2.94 7.88 -2.82
CA GLY A 77 -4.33 7.44 -2.80
C GLY A 77 -5.14 7.90 -1.58
N ALA A 78 -4.48 8.40 -0.52
CA ALA A 78 -5.14 8.89 0.69
C ALA A 78 -5.82 10.26 0.48
N ARG A 79 -5.17 11.19 -0.25
CA ARG A 79 -5.66 12.56 -0.44
C ARG A 79 -7.08 12.70 -0.99
N PRO A 80 -7.49 11.98 -2.07
CA PRO A 80 -8.83 12.15 -2.64
C PRO A 80 -9.97 11.73 -1.71
N ARG A 81 -9.68 10.94 -0.66
CA ARG A 81 -10.69 10.37 0.26
C ARG A 81 -10.89 11.22 1.52
N CYS A 82 -9.94 12.09 1.84
CA CYS A 82 -9.93 12.88 3.08
C CYS A 82 -10.69 14.22 2.99
N GLY A 83 -11.07 14.67 1.79
CA GLY A 83 -11.83 15.91 1.58
C GLY A 83 -13.35 15.75 1.44
N GLN A 84 -13.85 14.52 1.31
CA GLN A 84 -15.26 14.26 1.00
C GLN A 84 -15.99 13.65 2.20
N ARG A 85 -16.93 14.41 2.78
CA ARG A 85 -17.91 13.84 3.71
C ARG A 85 -18.86 12.96 2.89
N PRO A 86 -19.04 11.67 3.21
CA PRO A 86 -20.03 10.84 2.52
C PRO A 86 -21.42 11.47 2.74
N LYS A 87 -22.11 11.74 1.63
CA LYS A 87 -23.46 12.31 1.63
C LYS A 87 -24.42 11.23 2.17
N GLY A 88 -24.74 11.28 3.46
CA GLY A 88 -25.76 10.41 4.07
C GLY A 88 -25.50 9.87 5.48
N ALA A 89 -24.32 10.08 6.09
CA ALA A 89 -24.06 9.61 7.45
C ALA A 89 -24.75 10.52 8.51
N ARG A 90 -26.06 10.36 8.70
CA ARG A 90 -26.77 10.82 9.89
C ARG A 90 -26.57 9.75 10.95
N GLY A 91 -25.59 9.94 11.83
CA GLY A 91 -25.33 9.01 12.93
C GLY A 91 -26.50 9.05 13.91
N THR A 92 -27.27 7.96 14.01
CA THR A 92 -28.05 7.69 15.21
C THR A 92 -27.08 7.13 16.24
N ALA A 93 -26.86 7.86 17.33
CA ALA A 93 -26.14 7.34 18.47
C ALA A 93 -26.91 6.10 18.98
N ARG A 94 -26.33 4.91 18.84
CA ARG A 94 -26.80 3.71 19.54
C ARG A 94 -26.08 3.67 20.88
N SER A 95 -26.85 3.73 21.96
CA SER A 95 -26.37 3.57 23.34
C SER A 95 -25.68 2.21 23.50
N ALA A 96 -24.57 2.21 24.25
CA ALA A 96 -23.64 1.09 24.42
C ALA A 96 -24.18 -0.07 25.30
N THR A 97 -25.49 -0.26 25.41
CA THR A 97 -26.08 -1.26 26.31
C THR A 97 -26.78 -2.43 25.60
N ASP A 98 -26.90 -2.43 24.28
CA ASP A 98 -27.44 -3.58 23.53
C ASP A 98 -26.33 -4.30 22.77
N ASN A 99 -25.65 -5.23 23.44
CA ASN A 99 -24.88 -6.25 22.75
C ASN A 99 -25.16 -7.62 23.36
N PRO A 100 -26.11 -8.41 22.81
CA PRO A 100 -26.23 -9.81 23.20
C PRO A 100 -24.99 -10.57 22.71
N ARG A 101 -24.43 -11.34 23.65
CA ARG A 101 -23.27 -12.24 23.48
C ARG A 101 -23.42 -13.08 22.19
N PRO A 102 -22.42 -13.14 21.29
CA PRO A 102 -22.51 -13.98 20.11
C PRO A 102 -22.50 -15.45 20.51
N THR A 103 -23.52 -16.19 20.07
CA THR A 103 -23.62 -17.65 20.15
C THR A 103 -22.47 -18.26 19.36
N THR A 104 -21.68 -19.11 20.01
CA THR A 104 -20.61 -19.90 19.42
C THR A 104 -21.15 -20.78 18.28
N HIS A 105 -20.72 -20.54 17.05
CA HIS A 105 -20.88 -21.50 15.95
C HIS A 105 -19.84 -22.64 16.09
N PRO A 106 -20.21 -23.91 15.83
CA PRO A 106 -19.25 -25.01 15.84
C PRO A 106 -18.27 -24.88 14.66
N GLN A 107 -16.99 -24.97 15.00
CA GLN A 107 -15.86 -24.89 14.08
C GLN A 107 -15.78 -26.20 13.27
N LEU A 108 -15.95 -26.13 11.95
CA LEU A 108 -15.65 -27.26 11.05
C LEU A 108 -14.13 -27.53 11.06
N PRO A 109 -13.68 -28.80 11.10
CA PRO A 109 -12.27 -29.11 11.08
C PRO A 109 -11.63 -28.77 9.72
N TYR A 110 -10.55 -28.00 9.76
CA TYR A 110 -9.66 -27.75 8.62
C TYR A 110 -8.97 -29.07 8.19
N PRO A 111 -8.81 -29.36 6.88
CA PRO A 111 -8.01 -30.49 6.44
C PRO A 111 -6.51 -30.24 6.68
N ALA A 112 -5.81 -31.31 7.06
CA ALA A 112 -4.39 -31.32 7.41
C ALA A 112 -3.49 -30.89 6.24
N ALA A 113 -2.49 -30.06 6.56
CA ALA A 113 -1.46 -29.60 5.64
C ALA A 113 -0.56 -30.75 5.17
N HIS A 114 -0.23 -30.76 3.87
CA HIS A 114 0.82 -31.60 3.30
C HIS A 114 2.21 -31.22 3.85
N PRO A 115 3.13 -32.19 4.06
CA PRO A 115 4.47 -31.88 4.53
C PRO A 115 5.29 -31.17 3.44
N SER A 116 5.64 -29.90 3.68
CA SER A 116 6.65 -29.17 2.91
C SER A 116 8.03 -29.79 3.11
N GLY A 117 8.67 -30.17 2.00
CA GLY A 117 10.08 -30.56 1.97
C GLY A 117 10.99 -29.44 2.45
N ALA A 118 12.06 -29.83 3.15
CA ALA A 118 13.03 -28.96 3.79
C ALA A 118 13.70 -27.99 2.81
N LEU A 119 13.58 -26.68 3.05
CA LEU A 119 14.50 -25.68 2.52
C LEU A 119 15.69 -25.54 3.47
N THR A 120 16.88 -25.86 2.98
CA THR A 120 18.17 -25.54 3.60
C THR A 120 18.34 -24.02 3.76
N PRO A 121 18.95 -23.52 4.84
CA PRO A 121 19.18 -22.09 5.04
C PRO A 121 20.25 -21.56 4.05
N ARG A 122 19.91 -20.48 3.34
CA ARG A 122 20.86 -19.65 2.58
C ARG A 122 21.63 -18.71 3.53
N PRO A 123 22.92 -18.42 3.27
CA PRO A 123 23.72 -17.55 4.13
C PRO A 123 23.23 -16.10 4.08
N THR A 124 23.06 -15.50 5.25
CA THR A 124 22.75 -14.09 5.49
C THR A 124 23.96 -13.21 5.14
N GLY A 125 23.99 -12.73 3.90
CA GLY A 125 24.93 -11.72 3.43
C GLY A 125 24.23 -10.43 3.05
N VAL A 126 23.65 -9.71 4.02
CA VAL A 126 23.13 -8.35 3.76
C VAL A 126 24.30 -7.39 3.87
N ARG A 127 24.84 -6.95 2.72
CA ARG A 127 25.77 -5.82 2.66
C ARG A 127 24.96 -4.54 2.89
N ALA A 128 25.22 -3.84 3.98
CA ALA A 128 24.71 -2.49 4.19
C ALA A 128 25.23 -1.55 3.08
N TRP A 129 24.34 -0.73 2.51
CA TRP A 129 24.68 0.27 1.49
C TRP A 129 25.42 1.46 2.15
N PRO A 130 26.54 1.95 1.58
CA PRO A 130 27.25 3.09 2.15
C PRO A 130 26.49 4.41 1.93
N PRO A 131 26.58 5.39 2.84
CA PRO A 131 25.91 6.68 2.68
C PRO A 131 26.51 7.48 1.50
N PRO A 132 25.73 8.37 0.88
CA PRO A 132 26.21 9.21 -0.21
C PRO A 132 27.29 10.20 0.25
N ALA A 133 28.27 10.47 -0.62
CA ALA A 133 29.34 11.42 -0.36
C ALA A 133 28.82 12.87 -0.28
N PRO A 134 29.44 13.74 0.55
CA PRO A 134 29.08 15.15 0.61
C PRO A 134 29.49 15.90 -0.67
N PRO A 135 28.78 16.99 -1.02
CA PRO A 135 29.11 17.82 -2.17
C PRO A 135 30.45 18.56 -1.99
N ALA A 136 31.13 18.79 -3.12
CA ALA A 136 32.42 19.49 -3.22
C ALA A 136 32.31 21.00 -3.02
#